data_AF-A0A351CN52-F1
#
_entry.id   AF-A0A351CN52-F1
#
_cell.length_a   1.000
_cell.length_b   1.000
_cell.length_c   1.000
_cell.angle_alpha   90.00
_cell.angle_beta   90.00
_cell.angle_gamma   90.00
#
_symmetry.space_group_name_H-M   'P 1'
#
loop_
_entity.id
_entity.type
_entity.pdbx_description
1 polymer ?
#
loop_
_entity_poly.entity_id
_entity_poly.type
_entity_poly.pdbx_seq_one_letter_code
_entity_poly.pdbx_strand_id
1 'polypeptide(L)'
;TDSSAVQDAIIGVTTPNLSGGVSAMMPNHHITKPVLIGEIQSDGQFDIVWSTSGLIAGDAWSDFLPGSKDLISDWRNPLRCGNYNVKTAKCSGQNY
;
A
#
# COMPACT_ATOMS: atom_id res chain seq x y z
N THR A 1 -0.31 8.90 23.68
CA THR A 1 -1.33 8.02 23.08
C THR A 1 -0.78 6.60 23.11
N ASP A 2 -1.62 5.57 23.02
CA ASP A 2 -1.14 4.20 22.83
C ASP A 2 -0.93 3.95 21.32
N SER A 3 0.32 3.75 20.90
CA SER A 3 0.67 3.55 19.49
C SER A 3 0.18 2.21 18.94
N SER A 4 0.07 1.18 19.77
CA SER A 4 -0.41 -0.14 19.33
C SER A 4 -1.90 -0.10 19.06
N ALA A 5 -2.66 0.53 19.97
CA ALA A 5 -4.09 0.74 19.79
C ALA A 5 -4.40 1.57 18.52
N VAL A 6 -3.59 2.59 18.22
CA VAL A 6 -3.76 3.40 17.00
C VAL A 6 -3.46 2.60 15.73
N GLN A 7 -2.41 1.78 15.72
CA GLN A 7 -2.07 0.92 14.58
C GLN A 7 -3.17 -0.09 14.27
N ASP A 8 -3.77 -0.70 15.29
CA ASP A 8 -4.88 -1.63 15.07
C ASP A 8 -6.14 -0.89 14.59
N ALA A 9 -6.41 0.31 15.12
CA ALA A 9 -7.60 1.09 14.81
C ALA A 9 -7.57 1.80 13.44
N ILE A 10 -6.39 2.08 12.88
CA ILE A 10 -6.27 2.83 11.62
C ILE A 10 -6.61 1.98 10.40
N ILE A 11 -6.48 0.65 10.47
CA ILE A 11 -6.80 -0.25 9.37
C ILE A 11 -8.30 -0.14 9.03
N GLY A 12 -8.61 0.16 7.77
CA GLY A 12 -9.97 0.39 7.27
C GLY A 12 -10.47 1.83 7.40
N VAL A 13 -9.73 2.74 8.05
CA VAL A 13 -10.07 4.17 8.06
C VAL A 13 -10.07 4.70 6.63
N THR A 14 -11.11 5.48 6.29
CA THR A 14 -11.28 6.08 4.97
C THR A 14 -11.35 7.61 5.03
N THR A 15 -10.71 8.30 4.10
CA THR A 15 -10.74 9.76 4.01
C THR A 15 -10.79 10.24 2.55
N PRO A 16 -11.44 11.37 2.24
CA PRO A 16 -11.28 12.02 0.94
C PRO A 16 -9.80 12.37 0.68
N ASN A 17 -9.34 12.18 -0.56
CA ASN A 17 -7.97 12.46 -0.96
C ASN A 17 -7.88 13.55 -2.04
N LEU A 18 -6.67 14.04 -2.28
CA LEU A 18 -6.39 15.09 -3.26
C LEU A 18 -6.41 14.62 -4.72
N SER A 19 -6.69 13.33 -4.95
CA SER A 19 -6.88 12.76 -6.30
C SER A 19 -8.37 12.61 -6.65
N GLY A 20 -9.27 13.17 -5.85
CA GLY A 20 -10.71 13.18 -6.10
C GLY A 20 -11.46 11.92 -5.66
N GLY A 21 -10.80 11.00 -4.95
CA GLY A 21 -11.40 9.76 -4.44
C GLY A 21 -11.42 9.66 -2.92
N VAL A 22 -11.86 8.51 -2.39
CA VAL A 22 -11.81 8.18 -0.96
C VAL A 22 -10.73 7.13 -0.72
N SER A 23 -9.63 7.52 -0.08
CA SER A 23 -8.52 6.61 0.24
C SER A 23 -8.84 5.79 1.48
N ALA A 24 -8.54 4.49 1.46
CA ALA A 24 -8.67 3.58 2.59
C ALA A 24 -7.29 3.09 3.06
N MET A 25 -7.08 3.01 4.37
CA MET A 25 -5.91 2.35 4.96
C MET A 25 -6.07 0.82 4.90
N MET A 26 -5.18 0.14 4.20
CA MET A 26 -5.24 -1.31 4.01
C MET A 26 -4.44 -2.05 5.11
N PRO A 27 -4.70 -3.35 5.33
CA PRO A 27 -4.01 -4.15 6.36
C PRO A 27 -2.49 -4.23 6.22
N ASN A 28 -1.95 -3.99 5.03
CA ASN A 28 -0.51 -3.91 4.78
C ASN A 28 0.09 -2.52 5.07
N HIS A 29 -0.67 -1.64 5.72
CA HIS A 29 -0.36 -0.23 6.02
C HIS A 29 -0.08 0.65 4.80
N HIS A 30 -0.50 0.22 3.61
CA HIS A 30 -0.57 1.09 2.43
C HIS A 30 -1.99 1.64 2.26
N ILE A 31 -2.12 2.78 1.60
CA ILE A 31 -3.42 3.36 1.30
C ILE A 31 -3.85 3.06 -0.14
N THR A 32 -5.16 3.02 -0.40
CA THR A 32 -5.68 2.95 -1.77
C THR A 32 -5.49 4.28 -2.49
N LYS A 33 -4.97 4.25 -3.72
CA LYS A 33 -4.75 5.46 -4.55
C LYS A 33 -4.96 5.14 -6.04
N PRO A 34 -5.31 6.12 -6.89
CA PRO A 34 -5.25 5.91 -8.32
C PRO A 34 -3.80 5.88 -8.81
N VAL A 35 -3.56 5.28 -9.98
CA VAL A 35 -2.31 5.46 -10.72
C VAL A 35 -2.59 6.38 -11.89
N LEU A 36 -1.75 7.40 -12.05
CA LEU A 36 -1.82 8.39 -13.11
C LEU A 36 -0.54 8.31 -13.93
N ILE A 37 -0.66 8.28 -15.25
CA ILE A 37 0.46 8.45 -16.17
C ILE A 37 0.34 9.86 -16.75
N GLY A 38 1.39 10.66 -16.54
CA GLY A 38 1.44 12.05 -16.98
C GLY A 38 2.46 12.29 -18.08
N GLU A 39 2.15 13.21 -18.98
CA GLU A 39 3.05 13.71 -20.02
C GLU A 39 3.48 15.15 -19.69
N ILE A 40 4.80 15.41 -19.74
CA ILE A 40 5.36 16.75 -19.52
C ILE A 40 5.07 17.62 -20.74
N GLN A 41 4.44 18.76 -20.51
CA GLN A 41 4.08 19.73 -21.54
C GLN A 41 5.21 20.75 -21.79
N SER A 42 5.12 21.53 -22.86
CA SER A 42 6.15 22.53 -23.23
C SER A 42 6.30 23.66 -22.21
N ASP A 43 5.28 23.89 -21.37
CA ASP A 43 5.30 24.87 -20.28
C ASP A 43 5.77 24.29 -18.94
N GLY A 44 6.16 23.01 -18.91
CA GLY A 44 6.63 22.30 -17.72
C GLY A 44 5.53 21.73 -16.83
N GLN A 45 4.26 21.88 -17.20
CA GLN A 45 3.13 21.25 -16.50
C GLN A 45 2.97 19.78 -16.92
N PHE A 46 2.12 19.04 -16.21
CA PHE A 46 1.76 17.66 -16.55
C PHE A 46 0.32 17.61 -17.06
N ASP A 47 0.09 16.89 -18.16
CA ASP A 47 -1.24 16.42 -18.57
C ASP A 47 -1.40 14.95 -18.19
N ILE A 48 -2.59 14.54 -17.75
CA ILE A 48 -2.88 13.15 -17.39
C ILE A 48 -3.35 12.43 -18.65
N VAL A 49 -2.48 11.61 -19.24
CA VAL A 49 -2.78 10.88 -20.49
C VAL A 49 -3.43 9.51 -20.24
N TRP A 50 -3.33 8.98 -19.02
CA TRP A 50 -4.01 7.76 -18.61
C TRP A 50 -4.21 7.70 -17.09
N SER A 51 -5.30 7.06 -16.66
CA SER A 51 -5.58 6.78 -15.26
C SER A 51 -6.22 5.41 -15.08
N THR A 52 -6.03 4.84 -13.90
CA THR A 52 -6.76 3.63 -13.47
C THR A 52 -8.26 3.93 -13.35
N SER A 53 -9.12 2.95 -13.64
CA SER A 53 -10.58 3.09 -13.56
C SER A 53 -11.12 3.39 -12.15
N GLY A 54 -10.29 3.17 -11.13
CA GLY A 54 -10.58 3.50 -9.75
C GLY A 54 -9.32 3.47 -8.89
N LEU A 55 -9.51 3.35 -7.58
CA LEU A 55 -8.42 3.23 -6.63
C LEU A 55 -7.89 1.79 -6.61
N ILE A 56 -6.57 1.65 -6.51
CA ILE A 56 -5.91 0.36 -6.40
C ILE A 56 -5.32 0.23 -5.00
N ALA A 57 -5.41 -0.97 -4.42
CA ALA A 57 -4.71 -1.30 -3.19
C ALA A 57 -3.21 -1.38 -3.48
N GLY A 58 -2.40 -0.63 -2.73
CA GLY A 58 -0.95 -0.71 -2.86
C GLY A 58 -0.44 -2.10 -2.47
N ASP A 59 0.49 -2.64 -3.25
CA ASP A 59 1.26 -3.82 -2.86
C ASP A 59 2.58 -3.38 -2.23
N ALA A 60 2.93 -4.02 -1.11
CA ALA A 60 4.16 -3.73 -0.39
C ALA A 60 5.38 -4.37 -1.06
N TRP A 61 5.18 -5.44 -1.83
CA TRP A 61 6.24 -6.25 -2.39
C TRP A 61 6.02 -6.45 -3.89
N SER A 62 7.11 -6.57 -4.65
CA SER A 62 7.02 -6.81 -6.09
C SER A 62 6.88 -8.31 -6.37
N ASP A 63 5.86 -8.67 -7.16
CA ASP A 63 5.66 -10.02 -7.72
C ASP A 63 6.76 -10.46 -8.69
N PHE A 64 7.60 -9.53 -9.15
CA PHE A 64 8.57 -9.78 -10.23
C PHE A 64 10.00 -9.91 -9.72
N LEU A 65 10.31 -9.38 -8.53
CA LEU A 65 11.67 -9.42 -8.00
C LEU A 65 11.91 -10.72 -7.21
N PRO A 66 13.02 -11.44 -7.48
CA PRO A 66 13.32 -12.71 -6.80
C PRO A 66 13.31 -12.62 -5.26
N GLY A 67 13.69 -11.47 -4.70
CA GLY A 67 13.74 -11.26 -3.25
C GLY A 67 12.40 -10.96 -2.59
N SER A 68 11.36 -10.60 -3.34
CA SER A 68 10.10 -10.13 -2.78
C SER A 68 8.84 -10.80 -3.33
N LYS A 69 8.92 -11.51 -4.46
CA LYS A 69 7.76 -12.12 -5.13
C LYS A 69 6.97 -13.12 -4.29
N ASP A 70 7.56 -13.61 -3.21
CA ASP A 70 6.95 -14.57 -2.29
C ASP A 70 6.55 -13.91 -0.96
N LEU A 71 6.60 -12.58 -0.87
CA LEU A 71 6.33 -11.83 0.35
C LEU A 71 4.95 -11.17 0.30
N ILE A 72 4.25 -11.19 1.43
CA ILE A 72 3.05 -10.40 1.68
C ILE A 72 3.21 -9.59 2.97
N SER A 73 2.34 -8.60 3.14
CA SER A 73 2.26 -7.77 4.34
C SER A 73 0.82 -7.77 4.85
N ASP A 74 0.62 -8.06 6.13
CA ASP A 74 -0.64 -7.92 6.84
C ASP A 74 -0.37 -7.71 8.33
N TRP A 75 -0.76 -6.55 8.84
CA TRP A 75 -0.55 -6.16 10.23
C TRP A 75 -1.71 -6.57 11.15
N ARG A 76 -2.75 -7.22 10.63
CA ARG A 76 -3.84 -7.76 11.44
C ARG A 76 -3.40 -9.03 12.17
N ASN A 77 -4.01 -9.27 13.32
CA ASN A 77 -3.93 -10.57 13.97
C ASN A 77 -4.60 -11.66 13.11
N PRO A 78 -4.04 -12.89 13.05
CA PRO A 78 -2.87 -13.36 13.80
C PRO A 78 -1.52 -13.15 13.08
N LEU A 79 -1.50 -12.64 11.85
CA LEU A 79 -0.29 -12.61 11.04
C LEU A 79 0.73 -11.57 11.53
N ARG A 80 0.27 -10.33 11.79
CA ARG A 80 1.06 -9.19 12.30
C ARG A 80 2.48 -9.12 11.71
N CYS A 81 2.59 -9.14 10.38
CA CYS A 81 3.88 -9.23 9.70
C CYS A 81 3.90 -8.40 8.42
N GLY A 82 4.89 -7.52 8.29
CA GLY A 82 5.12 -6.75 7.06
C GLY A 82 5.92 -7.49 5.97
N ASN A 83 6.61 -8.57 6.32
CA ASN A 83 7.49 -9.33 5.42
C ASN A 83 7.29 -10.84 5.66
N TYR A 84 6.07 -11.31 5.38
CA TYR A 84 5.72 -12.71 5.53
C TYR A 84 5.96 -13.45 4.22
N ASN A 85 6.83 -14.45 4.25
CA ASN A 85 7.10 -15.27 3.08
C ASN A 85 6.09 -16.42 2.98
N VAL A 86 5.22 -16.39 1.97
CA VAL A 86 4.11 -17.36 1.80
C VAL A 86 4.57 -18.77 1.49
N LYS A 87 5.81 -18.96 1.01
CA LYS A 87 6.38 -20.28 0.73
C LYS A 87 6.99 -20.95 1.95
N THR A 88 7.63 -20.15 2.80
CA THR A 88 8.34 -20.65 4.00
C THR A 88 7.55 -20.49 5.28
N ALA A 89 6.43 -19.77 5.23
CA ALA A 89 5.62 -19.39 6.38
C ALA A 89 6.39 -18.64 7.48
N LYS A 90 7.43 -17.89 7.10
CA LYS A 90 8.28 -17.13 8.03
C LYS A 90 8.05 -15.65 7.88
N CYS A 91 7.86 -14.98 9.02
CA CYS A 91 7.94 -13.53 9.11
C CYS A 91 9.41 -13.11 9.30
N SER A 92 9.87 -12.11 8.56
CA SER A 92 11.21 -11.54 8.70
C SER A 92 11.17 -10.04 9.01
N GLY A 93 12.33 -9.45 9.34
CA GLY A 93 12.46 -8.01 9.56
C GLY A 93 11.71 -7.45 10.79
N GLN A 94 11.40 -8.31 11.78
CA GLN A 94 10.64 -7.91 13.00
C GLN A 94 11.53 -7.44 14.17
N ASN A 95 12.85 -7.64 14.09
CA ASN A 95 13.78 -7.26 15.14
C ASN A 95 14.63 -6.09 14.66
N TYR A 96 14.31 -4.88 15.12
CA TYR A 96 15.14 -3.69 15.03
C TYR A 96 15.05 -2.90 16.35
#